data_AF-A0A8S3K2M4-F1
#
_entry.id   AF-A0A8S3K2M4-F1
#
_cell.length_a   1.000
_cell.length_b   1.000
_cell.length_c   1.000
_cell.angle_alpha   90.00
_cell.angle_beta   90.00
_cell.angle_gamma   90.00
#
_symmetry.space_group_name_H-M   'P 1'
#
loop_
_entity.id
_entity.type
_entity.pdbx_description
1 polymer ?
#
loop_
_entity_poly.entity_id
_entity_poly.type
_entity_poly.pdbx_seq_one_letter_code
_entity_poly.pdbx_strand_id
1 'polypeptide(L)'
;EQTNGNSAIIAAAAAARRRNQHRHFPTSNRSRFEYILKNLMKKKFPITIPSYLITIITGLIMSFVLYRVVVTIINYRSQYEYTNIPIKLPKLIDVNDTAPKSSPERFWGTYRSNLYFGLKHRSARSLSGGLMWFD
;
A
#
# COMPACT_ATOMS: atom_id res chain seq x y z
N GLU A 1 -14.29 -81.27 3.14
CA GLU A 1 -15.15 -80.07 2.96
C GLU A 1 -14.66 -78.80 3.68
N GLN A 2 -13.65 -78.85 4.57
CA GLN A 2 -13.14 -77.66 5.28
C GLN A 2 -12.11 -76.80 4.50
N THR A 3 -11.59 -77.25 3.35
CA THR A 3 -10.51 -76.57 2.62
C THR A 3 -10.98 -75.39 1.74
N ASN A 4 -12.25 -75.36 1.34
CA ASN A 4 -12.80 -74.33 0.45
C ASN A 4 -13.19 -73.03 1.17
N GLY A 5 -13.48 -73.08 2.46
CA GLY A 5 -13.82 -71.88 3.25
C GLY A 5 -12.60 -70.99 3.48
N ASN A 6 -11.43 -71.58 3.71
CA ASN A 6 -10.20 -70.84 4.03
C ASN A 6 -9.60 -70.14 2.80
N SER A 7 -9.68 -70.74 1.61
CA SER A 7 -9.20 -70.13 0.37
C SER A 7 -10.05 -68.92 -0.07
N ALA A 8 -11.37 -68.98 0.15
CA ALA A 8 -12.29 -67.87 -0.10
C ALA A 8 -12.02 -66.68 0.83
N ILE A 9 -11.72 -66.93 2.11
CA ILE A 9 -11.37 -65.87 3.07
C ILE A 9 -10.00 -65.27 2.74
N ILE A 10 -9.02 -66.07 2.33
CA ILE A 10 -7.70 -65.57 1.91
C ILE A 10 -7.80 -64.78 0.61
N ALA A 11 -8.60 -65.23 -0.36
CA ALA A 11 -8.87 -64.51 -1.60
C ALA A 11 -9.66 -63.23 -1.35
N ALA A 12 -10.66 -63.25 -0.47
CA ALA A 12 -11.41 -62.06 -0.06
C ALA A 12 -10.53 -61.07 0.70
N ALA A 13 -9.64 -61.54 1.58
CA ALA A 13 -8.69 -60.70 2.29
C ALA A 13 -7.61 -60.11 1.36
N ALA A 14 -7.14 -60.88 0.37
CA ALA A 14 -6.22 -60.41 -0.66
C ALA A 14 -6.89 -59.40 -1.62
N ALA A 15 -8.15 -59.63 -1.98
CA ALA A 15 -8.95 -58.71 -2.78
C ALA A 15 -9.29 -57.42 -2.01
N ALA A 16 -9.57 -57.52 -0.71
CA ALA A 16 -9.78 -56.37 0.17
C ALA A 16 -8.49 -55.54 0.34
N ARG A 17 -7.32 -56.18 0.46
CA ARG A 17 -6.02 -55.49 0.49
C ARG A 17 -5.72 -54.75 -0.82
N ARG A 18 -5.95 -55.36 -1.98
CA ARG A 18 -5.79 -54.68 -3.30
C ARG A 18 -6.71 -53.47 -3.45
N ARG A 19 -7.94 -53.54 -2.93
CA ARG A 19 -8.92 -52.44 -3.02
C ARG A 19 -8.50 -51.19 -2.22
N ASN A 20 -7.76 -51.38 -1.12
CA ASN A 20 -7.30 -50.28 -0.27
C ASN A 20 -5.96 -49.66 -0.69
N GLN A 21 -5.13 -50.35 -1.48
CA GLN A 21 -3.85 -49.81 -1.97
C GLN A 21 -4.01 -48.61 -2.92
N HIS A 22 -5.16 -48.46 -3.57
CA HIS A 22 -5.46 -47.32 -4.43
C HIS A 22 -5.89 -46.05 -3.68
N ARG A 23 -6.05 -46.09 -2.35
CA ARG A 23 -6.48 -44.95 -1.52
C ARG A 23 -5.33 -44.38 -0.69
N HIS A 24 -4.21 -44.06 -1.32
CA HIS A 24 -3.18 -43.26 -0.67
C HIS A 24 -3.64 -41.80 -0.56
N PHE A 25 -4.18 -41.43 0.60
CA PHE A 25 -4.41 -40.03 0.95
C PHE A 25 -3.07 -39.38 1.34
N PRO A 26 -2.74 -38.19 0.80
CA PRO A 26 -1.50 -37.51 1.16
C PRO A 26 -1.57 -37.06 2.64
N THR A 27 -0.50 -37.34 3.38
CA THR A 27 -0.39 -37.04 4.82
C THR A 27 0.09 -35.62 5.10
N SER A 28 0.68 -34.95 4.11
CA SER A 28 1.18 -33.57 4.21
C SER A 28 0.20 -32.56 3.60
N ASN A 29 -0.01 -31.41 4.25
CA ASN A 29 -0.90 -30.35 3.77
C ASN A 29 -0.56 -29.85 2.35
N ARG A 30 0.74 -29.76 2.01
CA ARG A 30 1.19 -29.39 0.66
C ARG A 30 0.77 -30.42 -0.38
N SER A 31 0.94 -31.71 -0.05
CA SER A 31 0.56 -32.82 -0.93
C SER A 31 -0.96 -33.05 -1.03
N ARG A 32 -1.73 -32.67 -0.01
CA ARG A 32 -3.21 -32.67 -0.07
C ARG A 32 -3.73 -31.62 -1.03
N PHE A 33 -3.16 -30.42 -1.00
CA PHE A 33 -3.53 -29.35 -1.92
C PHE A 33 -3.20 -29.75 -3.36
N GLU A 34 -2.00 -30.29 -3.59
CA GLU A 34 -1.60 -30.87 -4.89
C GLU A 34 -2.54 -31.96 -5.38
N TYR A 35 -2.96 -32.89 -4.51
CA TYR A 35 -3.91 -33.94 -4.85
C TYR A 35 -5.30 -33.38 -5.20
N ILE A 36 -5.79 -32.41 -4.43
CA ILE A 36 -7.06 -31.73 -4.70
C ILE A 36 -6.98 -30.97 -6.02
N LEU A 37 -5.90 -30.21 -6.27
CA LEU A 37 -5.68 -29.47 -7.51
C LEU A 37 -5.60 -30.41 -8.71
N LYS A 38 -4.85 -31.51 -8.61
CA LYS A 38 -4.78 -32.55 -9.64
C LYS A 38 -6.13 -33.20 -9.87
N ASN A 39 -6.92 -33.45 -8.84
CA ASN A 39 -8.25 -34.06 -8.98
C ASN A 39 -9.26 -33.07 -9.57
N LEU A 40 -9.13 -31.78 -9.25
CA LEU A 40 -9.94 -30.68 -9.79
C LEU A 40 -9.62 -30.45 -11.28
N MET A 41 -8.34 -30.47 -11.65
CA MET A 41 -7.88 -30.33 -13.04
C MET A 41 -8.07 -31.62 -13.86
N LYS A 42 -8.04 -32.81 -13.24
CA LYS A 42 -8.37 -34.09 -13.91
C LYS A 42 -9.82 -34.16 -14.33
N LYS A 43 -10.73 -33.49 -13.59
CA LYS A 43 -12.07 -33.22 -14.10
C LYS A 43 -11.92 -32.21 -15.22
N LYS A 44 -11.77 -32.72 -16.45
CA LYS A 44 -12.02 -31.96 -17.68
C LYS A 44 -13.52 -31.65 -17.70
N PHE A 45 -13.94 -30.67 -16.91
CA PHE A 45 -15.19 -30.01 -17.17
C PHE A 45 -15.06 -29.46 -18.59
N PRO A 46 -15.94 -29.82 -19.54
CA PRO A 46 -15.96 -29.17 -20.84
C PRO A 46 -16.50 -27.76 -20.62
N ILE A 47 -15.69 -26.89 -20.02
CA ILE A 47 -16.03 -25.51 -19.78
C ILE A 47 -15.79 -24.81 -21.11
N THR A 48 -16.81 -24.84 -21.96
CA THR A 48 -16.89 -23.97 -23.13
C THR A 48 -17.11 -22.57 -22.59
N ILE A 49 -16.05 -21.93 -22.08
CA ILE A 49 -16.12 -20.56 -21.59
C ILE A 49 -16.38 -19.70 -22.82
N PRO A 50 -17.55 -19.07 -22.92
CA PRO A 50 -17.79 -18.19 -24.04
C PRO A 50 -16.88 -16.96 -23.93
N SER A 51 -16.34 -16.52 -25.07
CA SER A 51 -15.32 -15.46 -25.14
C SER A 51 -15.74 -14.14 -24.47
N TYR A 52 -17.05 -13.86 -24.41
CA TYR A 52 -17.59 -12.67 -23.72
C TYR A 52 -17.34 -12.66 -22.21
N LEU A 53 -17.23 -13.82 -21.55
CA LEU A 53 -16.93 -13.84 -20.11
C LEU A 53 -15.51 -13.37 -19.83
N ILE A 54 -14.57 -13.72 -20.72
CA ILE A 54 -13.17 -13.32 -20.57
C ILE A 54 -13.05 -11.81 -20.72
N THR A 55 -13.72 -11.21 -21.70
CA THR A 55 -13.70 -9.74 -21.89
C THR A 55 -14.32 -9.00 -20.71
N ILE A 56 -15.44 -9.48 -20.16
CA ILE A 56 -16.06 -8.91 -18.96
C ILE A 56 -15.10 -8.98 -17.77
N ILE A 57 -14.46 -10.13 -17.54
CA ILE A 57 -13.50 -10.31 -16.44
C ILE A 57 -12.29 -9.37 -16.61
N THR A 58 -11.75 -9.24 -17.82
CA THR A 58 -10.64 -8.29 -18.07
C THR A 58 -11.03 -6.84 -17.82
N GLY A 59 -12.25 -6.43 -18.18
CA GLY A 59 -12.78 -5.11 -17.89
C GLY A 59 -12.94 -4.84 -16.40
N LEU A 60 -13.44 -5.83 -15.64
CA LEU A 60 -13.56 -5.74 -14.19
C LEU A 60 -12.18 -5.62 -13.51
N ILE A 61 -11.20 -6.39 -13.96
CA ILE A 61 -9.82 -6.30 -13.45
C ILE A 61 -9.22 -4.92 -13.75
N MET A 62 -9.37 -4.41 -14.98
CA MET A 62 -8.89 -3.08 -15.35
C MET A 62 -9.57 -1.97 -14.53
N SER A 63 -10.89 -2.06 -14.33
CA SER A 63 -11.64 -1.13 -13.48
C SER A 63 -11.13 -1.14 -12.02
N PHE A 64 -10.87 -2.33 -11.47
CA PHE A 64 -10.32 -2.47 -10.12
C PHE A 64 -8.93 -1.84 -10.00
N VAL A 65 -8.04 -2.07 -10.97
CA VAL A 65 -6.71 -1.45 -10.99
C VAL A 65 -6.81 0.07 -11.05
N LEU A 66 -7.66 0.61 -11.92
CA LEU A 66 -7.89 2.06 -12.02
C LEU A 66 -8.42 2.64 -10.70
N TYR A 67 -9.37 1.96 -10.06
CA TYR A 67 -9.88 2.35 -8.75
C TYR A 67 -8.77 2.43 -7.70
N ARG A 68 -7.88 1.42 -7.65
CA ARG A 68 -6.74 1.41 -6.70
C ARG A 68 -5.77 2.55 -6.99
N VAL A 69 -5.50 2.86 -8.25
CA VAL A 69 -4.64 3.99 -8.64
C VAL A 69 -5.25 5.32 -8.19
N VAL A 70 -6.54 5.54 -8.44
CA VAL A 70 -7.24 6.77 -8.03
C VAL A 70 -7.22 6.96 -6.51
N VAL A 71 -7.56 5.91 -5.75
CA VAL A 71 -7.53 5.96 -4.27
C VAL A 71 -6.12 6.30 -3.78
N THR A 72 -5.10 5.72 -4.41
CA THR A 72 -3.70 5.98 -4.06
C THR A 72 -3.32 7.44 -4.30
N ILE A 73 -3.71 8.01 -5.45
CA ILE A 73 -3.47 9.42 -5.77
C ILE A 73 -4.14 10.35 -4.76
N ILE A 74 -5.40 10.10 -4.39
CA ILE A 74 -6.14 10.90 -3.41
C ILE A 74 -5.45 10.86 -2.05
N ASN A 75 -5.02 9.67 -1.60
CA ASN A 75 -4.33 9.52 -0.32
C ASN A 75 -3.00 10.27 -0.30
N TYR A 76 -2.20 10.19 -1.37
CA TYR A 76 -0.96 10.95 -1.47
C TYR A 76 -1.22 12.45 -1.43
N ARG A 77 -2.18 12.94 -2.23
CA ARG A 77 -2.56 14.36 -2.24
C ARG A 77 -2.97 14.85 -0.84
N SER A 78 -3.77 14.07 -0.13
CA SER A 78 -4.21 14.40 1.22
C SER A 78 -3.03 14.58 2.17
N GLN A 79 -2.01 13.71 2.10
CA GLN A 79 -0.80 13.83 2.93
C GLN A 79 -0.01 15.12 2.63
N TYR A 80 0.16 15.50 1.36
CA TYR A 80 0.85 16.74 1.00
C TYR A 80 0.13 18.00 1.50
N GLU A 81 -1.21 17.98 1.51
CA GLU A 81 -2.00 19.10 2.03
C GLU A 81 -1.82 19.24 3.55
N TYR A 82 -1.63 18.16 4.31
CA TYR A 82 -1.39 18.27 5.75
C TYR A 82 -0.03 18.85 6.13
N THR A 83 1.02 18.64 5.33
CA THR A 83 2.39 19.08 5.68
C THR A 83 2.70 20.51 5.26
N ASN A 84 2.07 21.01 4.19
CA ASN A 84 2.47 22.27 3.56
C ASN A 84 1.59 23.47 3.91
N ILE A 85 0.54 23.26 4.70
CA ILE A 85 -0.37 24.33 5.12
C ILE A 85 0.07 24.80 6.52
N PRO A 86 0.21 26.12 6.75
CA PRO A 86 0.46 26.64 8.09
C PRO A 86 -0.65 26.18 9.04
N ILE A 87 -0.26 25.88 10.28
CA ILE A 87 -1.18 25.39 11.29
C ILE A 87 -2.37 26.35 11.45
N LYS A 88 -3.59 25.81 11.36
CA LYS A 88 -4.85 26.56 11.51
C LYS A 88 -5.14 26.90 12.97
N LEU A 89 -4.23 27.64 13.60
CA LEU A 89 -4.40 28.17 14.94
C LEU A 89 -4.66 29.69 14.88
N PRO A 90 -5.35 30.26 15.89
CA PRO A 90 -5.43 31.71 16.04
C PRO A 90 -4.02 32.32 16.00
N LYS A 91 -3.84 33.36 15.20
CA LYS A 91 -2.55 34.05 15.11
C LYS A 91 -2.27 34.77 16.42
N LEU A 92 -1.10 34.51 17.01
CA LEU A 92 -0.62 35.21 18.21
C LEU A 92 -0.16 36.65 17.89
N ILE A 93 0.29 36.87 16.67
CA ILE A 93 0.74 38.17 16.17
C ILE A 93 -0.30 38.74 15.20
N ASP A 94 -0.58 40.03 15.34
CA ASP A 94 -1.44 40.73 14.41
C ASP A 94 -0.75 40.91 13.05
N VAL A 95 -1.54 41.01 11.98
CA VAL A 95 -1.09 41.16 10.59
C VAL A 95 -0.22 42.40 10.41
N ASN A 96 -0.47 43.45 11.20
CA ASN A 96 0.21 44.74 11.10
C ASN A 96 1.27 44.96 12.19
N ASP A 97 1.60 43.95 12.99
CA ASP A 97 2.51 44.12 14.14
C ASP A 97 3.93 44.57 13.73
N THR A 98 4.36 44.17 12.52
CA THR A 98 5.66 44.58 11.95
C THR A 98 5.61 45.91 11.19
N ALA A 99 4.44 46.54 11.07
CA ALA A 99 4.31 47.81 10.36
C ALA A 99 4.95 48.95 11.16
N PRO A 100 5.51 49.98 10.49
CA PRO A 100 6.09 51.15 11.16
C PRO A 100 5.10 51.83 12.12
N LYS A 101 3.79 51.77 11.81
CA LYS A 101 2.73 52.36 12.63
C LYS A 101 2.49 51.61 13.95
N SER A 102 2.69 50.29 13.96
CA SER A 102 2.44 49.46 15.16
C SER A 102 3.64 49.44 16.09
N SER A 103 4.85 49.36 15.53
CA SER A 103 6.09 49.23 16.31
C SER A 103 7.24 50.08 15.74
N PRO A 104 7.15 51.42 15.77
CA PRO A 104 8.13 52.31 15.14
C PRO A 104 9.55 52.11 15.69
N GLU A 105 9.67 51.92 17.00
CA GLU A 105 10.94 51.69 17.70
C GLU A 105 11.63 50.37 17.33
N ARG A 106 10.87 49.37 16.88
CA ARG A 106 11.39 48.05 16.45
C ARG A 106 11.45 47.92 14.94
N PHE A 107 10.97 48.92 14.20
CA PHE A 107 10.87 48.82 12.74
C PHE A 107 12.26 48.70 12.11
N TRP A 108 13.24 49.47 12.59
CA TRP A 108 14.64 49.40 12.20
C TRP A 108 15.47 48.64 13.22
N GLY A 109 16.46 47.87 12.75
CA GLY A 109 17.38 47.17 13.64
C GLY A 109 18.37 46.28 12.90
N THR A 110 19.22 45.60 13.67
CA THR A 110 20.28 44.72 13.16
C THR A 110 19.78 43.29 12.90
N TYR A 111 18.74 43.13 12.07
CA TYR A 111 18.14 41.81 11.76
C TYR A 111 19.00 40.89 10.88
N ARG A 112 20.23 41.29 10.55
CA ARG A 112 21.17 40.50 9.76
C ARG A 112 22.41 40.18 10.58
N SER A 113 22.29 39.19 11.46
CA SER A 113 23.37 38.73 12.35
C SER A 113 24.62 38.23 11.63
N ASN A 114 24.52 37.90 10.34
CA ASN A 114 25.63 37.38 9.54
C ASN A 114 26.60 38.47 9.03
N LEU A 115 26.32 39.75 9.29
CA LEU A 115 27.19 40.87 8.92
C LEU A 115 27.80 41.48 10.19
N TYR A 116 29.04 41.96 10.11
CA TYR A 116 29.68 42.70 11.21
C TYR A 116 28.83 43.88 11.68
N PHE A 117 28.33 44.68 10.74
CA PHE A 117 27.30 45.68 10.99
C PHE A 117 26.32 45.68 9.82
N GLY A 118 25.08 45.28 10.08
CA GLY A 118 24.03 45.22 9.07
C GLY A 118 22.72 45.78 9.59
N LEU A 119 22.10 46.69 8.84
CA LEU A 119 20.83 47.33 9.18
C LEU A 119 19.74 46.87 8.20
N LYS A 120 18.57 46.52 8.72
CA LYS A 120 17.39 46.12 7.94
C LYS A 120 16.12 46.53 8.68
N HIS A 121 15.03 46.77 7.96
CA HIS A 121 13.71 46.98 8.57
C HIS A 121 12.76 45.77 8.45
N ARG A 122 11.80 45.64 9.38
CA ARG A 122 10.86 44.50 9.50
C ARG A 122 9.70 44.54 8.49
N SER A 123 10.00 44.58 7.19
CA SER A 123 8.98 44.50 6.12
C SER A 123 9.28 43.35 5.15
N ALA A 124 8.24 42.79 4.53
CA ALA A 124 8.36 41.76 3.49
C ALA A 124 9.27 42.22 2.32
N ARG A 125 9.22 43.52 2.00
CA ARG A 125 10.15 44.18 1.08
C ARG A 125 10.98 45.15 1.90
N SER A 126 12.24 44.79 2.14
CA SER A 126 13.13 45.53 3.04
C SER A 126 14.32 46.15 2.32
N LEU A 127 14.57 47.44 2.55
CA LEU A 127 15.87 48.07 2.30
C LEU A 127 16.89 47.51 3.31
N SER A 128 18.07 47.13 2.83
CA SER A 128 19.15 46.62 3.66
C SER A 128 20.45 47.33 3.38
N GLY A 129 21.15 47.73 4.44
CA GLY A 129 22.51 48.29 4.40
C GLY A 129 23.46 47.43 5.23
N GLY A 130 24.75 47.48 4.89
CA GLY A 130 25.80 46.80 5.62
C GLY A 130 27.12 47.54 5.50
N LEU A 131 27.96 47.42 6.53
CA LEU A 131 29.31 47.94 6.53
C LEU A 131 30.28 46.80 6.22
N MET A 132 31.19 47.06 5.30
CA MET A 132 32.35 46.23 5.04
C MET A 132 33.57 47.14 5.08
N TRP A 133 34.67 46.61 5.59
CA TRP A 133 35.97 47.25 5.53
C TRP A 133 37.02 46.21 5.14
N PHE A 134 38.11 46.71 4.61
CA PHE A 134 39.29 45.95 4.21
C PHE A 134 40.51 46.75 4.68
N ASP A 135 41.61 46.04 4.90
CA ASP A 135 42.91 46.61 5.20
C ASP A 135 43.66 46.90 3.90
#